data_AF-A0A3S5CL07-F1
#
_entry.id   AF-A0A3S5CL07-F1
#
_cell.length_a   1.000
_cell.length_b   1.000
_cell.length_c   1.000
_cell.angle_alpha   90.00
_cell.angle_beta   90.00
_cell.angle_gamma   90.00
#
_symmetry.space_group_name_H-M   'P 1'
#
loop_
_entity.id
_entity.type
_entity.pdbx_description
1 polymer ?
#
loop_
_entity_poly.entity_id
_entity_poly.type
_entity_poly.pdbx_seq_one_letter_code
_entity_poly.pdbx_strand_id
1 'polypeptide(L)'
;MWQKLALSHSDAASTGNNTAGASTGNNTTGTFTSNNTTGDSTDNNTTGVCTVNNTTRASTCNNTTGTSTGNNTSAASTGNNTTGTSTGNNTTGTSTGNNTTGTFTSNNTTGDSTDNNTSAASTSNNTTGDSTDNNTSAASTGNNTTGTFTSNNTTGDSTDNNTTGVCTVNNTTRAST
;
A
#
# COMPACT_ATOMS: atom_id res chain seq x y z
N MET A 1 13.32 -2.49 -30.27
CA MET A 1 12.68 -3.80 -30.06
C MET A 1 11.39 -3.56 -29.31
N TRP A 2 10.25 -3.68 -30.00
CA TRP A 2 8.93 -3.50 -29.39
C TRP A 2 8.55 -4.82 -28.71
N GLN A 3 8.58 -4.87 -27.37
CA GLN A 3 8.08 -6.03 -26.65
C GLN A 3 6.56 -6.06 -26.71
N LYS A 4 6.04 -7.22 -27.10
CA LYS A 4 4.64 -7.52 -27.36
C LYS A 4 3.90 -7.56 -26.02
N LEU A 5 2.98 -6.63 -25.78
CA LEU A 5 2.03 -6.71 -24.65
C LEU A 5 1.10 -7.90 -24.89
N ALA A 6 1.25 -8.97 -24.12
CA ALA A 6 0.26 -10.04 -24.06
C ALA A 6 -0.72 -9.70 -22.92
N LEU A 7 -1.97 -9.36 -23.25
CA LEU A 7 -3.06 -9.36 -22.28
C LEU A 7 -3.47 -10.82 -22.04
N SER A 8 -2.90 -11.47 -21.02
CA SER A 8 -3.34 -12.80 -20.58
C SER A 8 -4.39 -12.67 -19.48
N HIS A 9 -5.63 -13.10 -19.74
CA HIS A 9 -6.48 -13.57 -18.65
C HIS A 9 -5.89 -14.89 -18.17
N SER A 10 -5.49 -14.93 -16.90
CA SER A 10 -4.84 -16.10 -16.31
C SER A 10 -5.69 -16.55 -15.13
N ASP A 11 -6.33 -17.71 -15.27
CA ASP A 11 -6.93 -18.46 -14.14
C ASP A 11 -5.86 -19.18 -13.28
N ALA A 12 -4.59 -18.77 -13.44
CA ALA A 12 -3.41 -19.41 -12.88
C ALA A 12 -2.41 -18.35 -12.37
N ALA A 13 -1.52 -18.79 -11.48
CA ALA A 13 -0.47 -17.95 -10.91
C ALA A 13 0.39 -17.30 -12.01
N SER A 14 0.48 -15.97 -12.00
CA SER A 14 1.34 -15.20 -12.90
C SER A 14 2.61 -14.80 -12.15
N THR A 15 3.79 -15.08 -12.70
CA THR A 15 5.06 -14.78 -12.04
C THR A 15 6.06 -14.12 -12.99
N GLY A 16 6.52 -12.91 -12.64
CA GLY A 16 7.69 -12.26 -13.24
C GLY A 16 8.87 -12.31 -12.26
N ASN A 17 10.03 -12.83 -12.68
CA ASN A 17 11.21 -12.93 -11.82
C ASN A 17 12.47 -12.47 -12.55
N ASN A 18 13.27 -11.61 -11.90
CA ASN A 18 14.52 -11.06 -12.43
C ASN A 18 14.32 -10.30 -13.76
N THR A 19 13.28 -9.47 -13.83
CA THR A 19 12.93 -8.72 -15.04
C THR A 19 13.60 -7.34 -15.03
N ALA A 20 14.36 -7.02 -16.08
CA ALA A 20 14.93 -5.67 -16.24
C ALA A 20 13.91 -4.63 -16.75
N GLY A 21 12.82 -5.10 -17.37
CA GLY A 21 11.70 -4.29 -17.86
C GLY A 21 10.50 -4.27 -16.91
N ALA A 22 9.38 -3.74 -17.41
CA ALA A 22 8.13 -3.73 -16.64
C ALA A 22 7.51 -5.14 -16.56
N SER A 23 6.93 -5.46 -15.40
CA SER A 23 6.15 -6.67 -15.16
C SER A 23 4.68 -6.29 -15.03
N THR A 24 3.80 -6.83 -15.87
CA THR A 24 2.37 -6.48 -15.85
C THR A 24 1.49 -7.72 -15.78
N GLY A 25 0.57 -7.74 -14.81
CA GLY A 25 -0.56 -8.67 -14.72
C GLY A 25 -1.88 -7.94 -14.94
N ASN A 26 -2.87 -8.61 -15.54
CA ASN A 26 -4.20 -8.04 -15.70
C ASN A 26 -5.26 -9.15 -15.65
N ASN A 27 -6.35 -8.92 -14.92
CA ASN A 27 -7.45 -9.87 -14.72
C ASN A 27 -6.93 -11.23 -14.21
N THR A 28 -6.16 -11.18 -13.11
CA THR A 28 -5.57 -12.37 -12.49
C THR A 28 -6.54 -12.97 -11.48
N THR A 29 -6.91 -14.24 -11.66
CA THR A 29 -7.59 -15.02 -10.61
C THR A 29 -6.56 -15.96 -9.98
N GLY A 30 -6.31 -15.81 -8.68
CA GLY A 30 -5.25 -16.53 -7.97
C GLY A 30 -4.14 -15.61 -7.48
N THR A 31 -2.88 -15.89 -7.85
CA THR A 31 -1.71 -15.15 -7.33
C THR A 31 -0.92 -14.49 -8.44
N PHE A 32 -0.72 -13.17 -8.35
CA PHE A 32 0.29 -12.44 -9.11
C PHE A 32 1.53 -12.24 -8.24
N THR A 33 2.71 -12.54 -8.79
CA THR A 33 3.98 -12.31 -8.12
C THR A 33 4.99 -11.67 -9.07
N SER A 34 5.58 -10.55 -8.66
CA SER A 34 6.70 -9.92 -9.35
C SER A 34 7.86 -9.80 -8.38
N ASN A 35 9.02 -10.36 -8.74
CA ASN A 35 10.18 -10.41 -7.87
C ASN A 35 11.46 -9.97 -8.58
N ASN A 36 12.30 -9.18 -7.90
CA ASN A 36 13.56 -8.67 -8.42
C ASN A 36 13.37 -7.95 -9.77
N THR A 37 12.47 -6.97 -9.81
CA THR A 37 12.17 -6.23 -11.02
C THR A 37 12.86 -4.86 -10.96
N THR A 38 13.73 -4.57 -11.94
CA THR A 38 14.35 -3.24 -12.04
C THR A 38 13.39 -2.21 -12.64
N GLY A 39 12.41 -2.67 -13.44
CA GLY A 39 11.34 -1.83 -14.00
C GLY A 39 10.16 -1.61 -13.06
N ASP A 40 9.07 -1.07 -13.60
CA ASP A 40 7.81 -0.94 -12.88
C ASP A 40 7.09 -2.30 -12.79
N SER A 41 6.33 -2.52 -11.72
CA SER A 41 5.50 -3.70 -11.58
C SER A 41 4.06 -3.31 -11.33
N THR A 42 3.15 -3.77 -12.17
CA THR A 42 1.74 -3.41 -12.09
C THR A 42 0.87 -4.66 -12.21
N ASP A 43 -0.02 -4.88 -11.26
CA ASP A 43 -1.13 -5.83 -11.42
C ASP A 43 -2.45 -5.08 -11.35
N ASN A 44 -3.39 -5.47 -12.19
CA ASN A 44 -4.69 -4.83 -12.27
C ASN A 44 -5.81 -5.87 -12.29
N ASN A 45 -6.84 -5.64 -11.50
CA ASN A 45 -7.98 -6.54 -11.33
C ASN A 45 -7.55 -7.93 -10.87
N THR A 46 -7.05 -8.02 -9.64
CA THR A 46 -6.68 -9.29 -9.01
C THR A 46 -7.83 -9.78 -8.14
N THR A 47 -8.29 -11.02 -8.35
CA THR A 47 -9.07 -11.74 -7.33
C THR A 47 -8.15 -12.77 -6.69
N GLY A 48 -7.65 -12.49 -5.48
CA GLY A 48 -6.67 -13.30 -4.77
C GLY A 48 -5.52 -12.46 -4.22
N VAL A 49 -4.28 -12.81 -4.57
CA VAL A 49 -3.06 -12.22 -3.99
C VAL A 49 -2.25 -11.49 -5.05
N CYS A 50 -1.94 -10.22 -4.81
CA CYS A 50 -0.93 -9.46 -5.56
C CYS A 50 0.31 -9.29 -4.68
N THR A 51 1.47 -9.77 -5.13
CA THR A 51 2.74 -9.60 -4.41
C THR A 51 3.80 -9.00 -5.32
N VAL A 52 4.40 -7.90 -4.89
CA VAL A 52 5.54 -7.27 -5.56
C VAL A 52 6.69 -7.19 -4.57
N ASN A 53 7.85 -7.73 -4.95
CA ASN A 53 9.02 -7.81 -4.09
C ASN A 53 10.29 -7.36 -4.80
N ASN A 54 11.14 -6.60 -4.10
CA ASN A 54 12.43 -6.13 -4.60
C ASN A 54 12.28 -5.40 -5.95
N THR A 55 11.50 -4.33 -5.94
CA THR A 55 11.27 -3.50 -7.13
C THR A 55 12.00 -2.18 -6.98
N THR A 56 12.87 -1.86 -7.93
CA THR A 56 13.66 -0.62 -7.87
C THR A 56 12.82 0.62 -8.24
N ARG A 57 11.77 0.44 -9.05
CA ARG A 57 10.85 1.51 -9.47
C ARG A 57 9.47 1.32 -8.86
N ALA A 58 8.41 1.79 -9.53
CA ALA A 58 7.08 1.81 -8.96
C ALA A 58 6.46 0.41 -8.91
N SER A 59 5.75 0.11 -7.84
CA SER A 59 4.91 -1.07 -7.67
C SER A 59 3.45 -0.64 -7.47
N THR A 60 2.54 -1.31 -8.16
CA THR A 60 1.11 -0.97 -8.14
C THR A 60 0.25 -2.23 -8.19
N CYS A 61 -0.67 -2.38 -7.24
CA CYS A 61 -1.74 -3.36 -7.28
C CYS A 61 -3.08 -2.61 -7.28
N ASN A 62 -3.82 -2.69 -8.39
CA ASN A 62 -5.08 -1.98 -8.58
C ASN A 62 -6.27 -2.95 -8.59
N ASN A 63 -7.38 -2.53 -7.98
CA ASN A 63 -8.64 -3.27 -7.94
C ASN A 63 -8.45 -4.71 -7.45
N THR A 64 -7.74 -4.86 -6.32
CA THR A 64 -7.49 -6.16 -5.71
C THR A 64 -8.63 -6.52 -4.77
N THR A 65 -9.29 -7.65 -5.02
CA THR A 65 -10.14 -8.33 -4.03
C THR A 65 -9.31 -9.44 -3.39
N GLY A 66 -8.88 -9.23 -2.15
CA GLY A 66 -8.01 -10.15 -1.42
C GLY A 66 -6.84 -9.43 -0.76
N THR A 67 -5.61 -9.85 -1.07
CA THR A 67 -4.39 -9.32 -0.43
C THR A 67 -3.46 -8.66 -1.43
N SER A 68 -2.92 -7.50 -1.06
CA SER A 68 -1.92 -6.75 -1.82
C SER A 68 -0.69 -6.53 -0.93
N THR A 69 0.49 -6.93 -1.40
CA THR A 69 1.73 -6.82 -0.64
C THR A 69 2.85 -6.26 -1.51
N GLY A 70 3.43 -5.14 -1.08
CA GLY A 70 4.64 -4.55 -1.66
C GLY A 70 5.80 -4.62 -0.66
N ASN A 71 6.89 -5.32 -1.01
CA ASN A 71 8.07 -5.47 -0.17
C ASN A 71 9.32 -4.92 -0.86
N ASN A 72 10.18 -4.22 -0.10
CA ASN A 72 11.47 -3.71 -0.56
C ASN A 72 11.33 -2.93 -1.87
N THR A 73 10.49 -1.89 -1.86
CA THR A 73 10.28 -1.01 -3.02
C THR A 73 11.09 0.26 -2.83
N SER A 74 11.90 0.64 -3.82
CA SER A 74 12.82 1.80 -3.71
C SER A 74 12.26 3.13 -4.22
N ALA A 75 11.05 3.16 -4.78
CA ALA A 75 10.44 4.37 -5.30
C ALA A 75 9.01 4.62 -4.79
N ALA A 76 8.03 3.88 -5.30
CA ALA A 76 6.63 4.09 -4.93
C ALA A 76 5.91 2.75 -4.85
N SER A 77 5.15 2.51 -3.78
CA SER A 77 4.26 1.37 -3.62
C SER A 77 2.82 1.87 -3.50
N THR A 78 1.94 1.44 -4.39
CA THR A 78 0.55 1.91 -4.44
C THR A 78 -0.45 0.75 -4.46
N GLY A 79 -1.38 0.76 -3.51
CA GLY A 79 -2.58 -0.08 -3.51
C GLY A 79 -3.81 0.79 -3.74
N ASN A 80 -4.55 0.56 -4.83
CA ASN A 80 -5.77 1.33 -5.14
C ASN A 80 -6.99 0.42 -5.24
N ASN A 81 -8.11 0.85 -4.65
CA ASN A 81 -9.38 0.12 -4.62
C ASN A 81 -9.20 -1.32 -4.13
N THR A 82 -8.55 -1.48 -2.98
CA THR A 82 -8.33 -2.81 -2.39
C THR A 82 -9.52 -3.16 -1.50
N THR A 83 -10.17 -4.29 -1.77
CA THR A 83 -11.10 -4.92 -0.83
C THR A 83 -10.38 -6.06 -0.14
N GLY A 84 -10.07 -5.90 1.16
CA GLY A 84 -9.29 -6.85 1.93
C GLY A 84 -8.08 -6.21 2.62
N THR A 85 -6.88 -6.71 2.35
CA THR A 85 -5.66 -6.25 3.05
C THR A 85 -4.65 -5.65 2.08
N SER A 86 -4.06 -4.52 2.44
CA SER A 86 -2.95 -3.91 1.73
C SER A 86 -1.78 -3.68 2.68
N THR A 87 -0.60 -4.15 2.31
CA THR A 87 0.61 -4.06 3.13
C THR A 87 1.80 -3.57 2.32
N GLY A 88 2.46 -2.50 2.78
CA GLY A 88 3.75 -2.04 2.28
C GLY A 88 4.83 -2.24 3.34
N ASN A 89 5.94 -2.89 3.00
CA ASN A 89 7.06 -3.11 3.92
C ASN A 89 8.41 -2.71 3.31
N ASN A 90 9.24 -2.02 4.10
CA ASN A 90 10.57 -1.55 3.70
C ASN A 90 10.50 -0.73 2.40
N THR A 91 9.66 0.30 2.39
CA THR A 91 9.54 1.22 1.26
C THR A 91 10.52 2.37 1.44
N THR A 92 11.39 2.59 0.47
CA THR A 92 12.10 3.87 0.32
C THR A 92 11.35 4.69 -0.72
N GLY A 93 10.95 5.91 -0.37
CA GLY A 93 10.02 6.73 -1.15
C GLY A 93 8.59 6.66 -0.61
N THR A 94 7.59 6.58 -1.48
CA THR A 94 6.19 6.79 -1.10
C THR A 94 5.40 5.48 -1.02
N SER A 95 4.65 5.28 0.07
CA SER A 95 3.66 4.21 0.22
C SER A 95 2.25 4.80 0.24
N THR A 96 1.35 4.35 -0.63
CA THR A 96 0.00 4.92 -0.74
C THR A 96 -1.07 3.84 -0.79
N GLY A 97 -2.06 3.94 0.11
CA GLY A 97 -3.30 3.17 0.09
C GLY A 97 -4.49 4.07 -0.23
N ASN A 98 -5.23 3.80 -1.30
CA ASN A 98 -6.36 4.63 -1.72
C ASN A 98 -7.63 3.79 -1.89
N ASN A 99 -8.74 4.22 -1.27
CA ASN A 99 -10.02 3.51 -1.27
C ASN A 99 -9.89 2.05 -0.79
N THR A 100 -9.31 1.85 0.40
CA THR A 100 -9.18 0.51 0.98
C THR A 100 -10.42 0.16 1.77
N THR A 101 -11.17 -0.83 1.29
CA THR A 101 -12.23 -1.47 2.07
C THR A 101 -11.62 -2.65 2.83
N GLY A 102 -11.06 -2.35 3.99
CA GLY A 102 -10.32 -3.28 4.83
C GLY A 102 -9.08 -2.64 5.43
N THR A 103 -8.07 -3.41 5.79
CA THR A 103 -6.91 -2.91 6.54
C THR A 103 -5.80 -2.44 5.62
N PHE A 104 -5.25 -1.27 5.91
CA PHE A 104 -3.99 -0.82 5.34
C PHE A 104 -2.89 -0.83 6.41
N THR A 105 -1.69 -1.27 6.02
CA THR A 105 -0.52 -1.22 6.89
C THR A 105 0.73 -0.83 6.11
N SER A 106 1.45 0.19 6.56
CA SER A 106 2.81 0.49 6.12
C SER A 106 3.81 0.26 7.25
N ASN A 107 4.95 -0.35 6.94
CA ASN A 107 5.99 -0.65 7.90
C ASN A 107 7.38 -0.33 7.35
N ASN A 108 8.22 0.29 8.18
CA ASN A 108 9.59 0.68 7.85
C ASN A 108 9.66 1.53 6.57
N THR A 109 8.91 2.63 6.54
CA THR A 109 8.90 3.56 5.41
C THR A 109 9.96 4.64 5.63
N THR A 110 10.86 4.81 4.66
CA THR A 110 11.73 6.00 4.57
C THR A 110 11.21 6.88 3.45
N GLY A 111 10.49 7.94 3.79
CA GLY A 111 9.64 8.73 2.91
C GLY A 111 8.21 8.76 3.44
N ASP A 112 7.25 9.04 2.56
CA ASP A 112 5.88 9.33 2.98
C ASP A 112 4.98 8.10 2.94
N SER A 113 4.11 7.97 3.94
CA SER A 113 3.00 7.02 3.99
C SER A 113 1.68 7.77 3.94
N THR A 114 0.78 7.40 3.04
CA THR A 114 -0.52 8.06 2.91
C THR A 114 -1.65 7.07 2.70
N ASP A 115 -2.63 7.15 3.58
CA ASP A 115 -3.84 6.35 3.56
C ASP A 115 -5.04 7.25 3.36
N ASN A 116 -5.83 6.99 2.33
CA ASN A 116 -6.97 7.83 2.01
C ASN A 116 -8.22 7.00 1.72
N ASN A 117 -9.31 7.38 2.38
CA ASN A 117 -10.61 6.72 2.31
C ASN A 117 -10.52 5.23 2.70
N THR A 118 -10.07 4.97 3.93
CA THR A 118 -9.97 3.62 4.47
C THR A 118 -11.20 3.33 5.34
N SER A 119 -11.99 2.33 4.95
CA SER A 119 -13.20 1.95 5.71
C SER A 119 -12.92 1.04 6.91
N ALA A 120 -11.66 0.70 7.18
CA ALA A 120 -11.23 -0.02 8.39
C ALA A 120 -9.93 0.57 8.97
N ALA A 121 -9.14 -0.24 9.67
CA ALA A 121 -7.94 0.23 10.37
C ALA A 121 -6.81 0.63 9.38
N SER A 122 -6.15 1.74 9.70
CA SER A 122 -4.95 2.24 9.03
C SER A 122 -3.81 2.27 10.04
N THR A 123 -2.63 1.80 9.66
CA THR A 123 -1.47 1.71 10.57
C THR A 123 -0.19 2.02 9.83
N SER A 124 0.56 2.99 10.34
CA SER A 124 1.90 3.33 9.88
C SER A 124 2.92 3.12 11.01
N ASN A 125 3.92 2.27 10.78
CA ASN A 125 4.92 1.92 11.78
C ASN A 125 6.35 2.16 11.29
N ASN A 126 7.19 2.73 12.15
CA ASN A 126 8.59 3.07 11.87
C ASN A 126 8.73 3.91 10.60
N THR A 127 8.02 5.03 10.53
CA THR A 127 8.08 5.96 9.40
C THR A 127 9.12 7.02 9.66
N THR A 128 10.09 7.18 8.75
CA THR A 128 10.96 8.37 8.69
C THR A 128 10.51 9.22 7.51
N GLY A 129 9.75 10.27 7.77
CA GLY A 129 9.00 11.05 6.78
C GLY A 129 7.60 11.35 7.29
N ASP A 130 6.69 11.69 6.38
CA ASP A 130 5.32 12.05 6.76
C ASP A 130 4.38 10.85 6.70
N SER A 131 3.52 10.72 7.71
CA SER A 131 2.45 9.72 7.77
C SER A 131 1.11 10.45 7.82
N THR A 132 0.26 10.21 6.82
CA THR A 132 -1.05 10.87 6.73
C THR A 132 -2.17 9.86 6.54
N ASP A 133 -3.12 9.87 7.46
CA ASP A 133 -4.37 9.10 7.36
C ASP A 133 -5.53 10.08 7.13
N ASN A 134 -6.31 9.88 6.07
CA ASN A 134 -7.43 10.74 5.72
C ASN A 134 -8.71 9.94 5.47
N ASN A 135 -9.82 10.38 6.06
CA ASN A 135 -11.14 9.73 5.93
C ASN A 135 -11.09 8.26 6.37
N THR A 136 -10.61 8.01 7.58
CA THR A 136 -10.55 6.65 8.16
C THR A 136 -11.81 6.37 8.97
N SER A 137 -12.58 5.33 8.63
CA SER A 137 -13.83 5.02 9.34
C SER A 137 -13.64 4.19 10.62
N ALA A 138 -12.41 3.74 10.91
CA ALA A 138 -12.06 3.00 12.13
C ALA A 138 -10.82 3.62 12.79
N ALA A 139 -9.87 2.79 13.27
CA ALA A 139 -8.68 3.25 13.95
C ALA A 139 -7.60 3.75 12.96
N SER A 140 -6.95 4.85 13.32
CA SER A 140 -5.73 5.37 12.70
C SER A 140 -4.60 5.31 13.70
N THR A 141 -3.51 4.63 13.37
CA THR A 141 -2.37 4.43 14.30
C THR A 141 -1.04 4.79 13.67
N GLY A 142 -0.33 5.74 14.26
CA GLY A 142 1.08 6.02 14.00
C GLY A 142 1.95 5.46 15.13
N ASN A 143 3.03 4.76 14.80
CA ASN A 143 4.00 4.31 15.80
C ASN A 143 5.44 4.53 15.32
N ASN A 144 6.27 5.13 16.18
CA ASN A 144 7.68 5.46 15.89
C ASN A 144 7.83 6.31 14.61
N THR A 145 7.12 7.44 14.53
CA THR A 145 7.23 8.37 13.40
C THR A 145 8.33 9.39 13.68
N THR A 146 9.29 9.53 12.78
CA THR A 146 10.23 10.66 12.75
C THR A 146 9.83 11.56 11.58
N GLY A 147 9.21 12.69 11.86
CA GLY A 147 8.58 13.54 10.85
C GLY A 147 7.22 14.04 11.31
N THR A 148 6.22 14.02 10.42
CA THR A 148 4.86 14.41 10.79
C THR A 148 3.92 13.21 10.80
N PHE A 149 3.04 13.14 11.80
CA PHE A 149 1.87 12.27 11.80
C PHE A 149 0.63 13.14 11.73
N THR A 150 -0.22 12.90 10.73
CA THR A 150 -1.49 13.60 10.53
C THR A 150 -2.63 12.59 10.39
N SER A 151 -3.68 12.76 11.18
CA SER A 151 -4.93 12.00 11.04
C SER A 151 -6.09 12.96 10.86
N ASN A 152 -6.82 12.86 9.75
CA ASN A 152 -7.91 13.77 9.38
C ASN A 152 -9.21 13.01 9.10
N ASN A 153 -10.31 13.50 9.68
CA ASN A 153 -11.65 12.95 9.49
C ASN A 153 -11.74 11.45 9.83
N THR A 154 -11.37 11.12 11.07
CA THR A 154 -11.34 9.74 11.57
C THR A 154 -12.60 9.46 12.40
N THR A 155 -13.39 8.45 12.02
CA THR A 155 -14.62 8.04 12.75
C THR A 155 -14.37 6.93 13.79
N GLY A 156 -13.10 6.72 14.16
CA GLY A 156 -12.68 5.87 15.26
C GLY A 156 -11.58 6.52 16.09
N ASP A 157 -10.79 5.72 16.80
CA ASP A 157 -9.69 6.24 17.60
C ASP A 157 -8.49 6.61 16.72
N SER A 158 -7.86 7.75 17.00
CA SER A 158 -6.58 8.15 16.41
C SER A 158 -5.52 8.10 17.49
N THR A 159 -4.51 7.26 17.29
CA THR A 159 -3.43 7.05 18.26
C THR A 159 -2.10 7.31 17.60
N ASP A 160 -1.25 8.09 18.27
CA ASP A 160 0.13 8.29 17.88
C ASP A 160 1.03 7.93 19.05
N ASN A 161 2.00 7.06 18.82
CA ASN A 161 2.94 6.61 19.82
C ASN A 161 4.38 6.84 19.36
N ASN A 162 5.12 7.62 20.14
CA ASN A 162 6.52 7.93 19.88
C ASN A 162 6.74 8.65 18.53
N THR A 163 6.12 9.82 18.36
CA THR A 163 6.47 10.74 17.27
C THR A 163 7.56 11.71 17.70
N THR A 164 8.68 11.68 16.97
CA THR A 164 9.69 12.73 17.00
C THR A 164 9.39 13.70 15.86
N GLY A 165 8.63 14.74 16.16
CA GLY A 165 8.22 15.76 15.20
C GLY A 165 6.83 16.31 15.52
N VAL A 166 5.96 16.45 14.52
CA VAL A 166 4.63 17.04 14.67
C VAL A 166 3.55 15.97 14.62
N CYS A 167 2.63 16.00 15.58
CA CYS A 167 1.43 15.16 15.57
C CYS A 167 0.19 16.06 15.48
N THR A 168 -0.63 15.84 14.45
CA THR A 168 -1.88 16.56 14.21
C THR A 168 -3.03 15.59 14.06
N VAL A 169 -4.07 15.77 14.88
CA VAL A 169 -5.32 15.00 14.78
C VAL A 169 -6.47 15.96 14.58
N ASN A 170 -7.15 15.87 13.44
CA ASN A 170 -8.22 16.77 13.04
C ASN A 170 -9.52 16.01 12.77
N ASN A 171 -10.62 16.51 13.34
CA ASN A 171 -11.96 15.94 13.18
C ASN A 171 -12.02 14.43 13.49
N THR A 172 -11.81 14.06 14.76
CA THR A 172 -11.99 12.69 15.23
C THR A 172 -13.33 12.54 15.93
N THR A 173 -14.17 11.65 15.41
CA THR A 173 -15.42 11.27 16.05
C THR A 173 -15.27 9.86 16.58
N ARG A 174 -15.36 9.68 17.90
CA ARG A 174 -15.37 8.34 18.49
C ARG A 174 -16.75 7.73 18.28
N ALA A 175 -16.81 6.55 17.66
CA ALA A 175 -18.06 5.81 17.59
C ALA A 175 -18.59 5.55 19.01
N SER A 176 -19.82 5.99 19.30
CA SER A 176 -20.48 5.67 20.56
C SER A 176 -20.73 4.16 20.59
N THR A 177 -20.04 3.45 21.49
CA THR A 177 -20.33 2.05 21.82
C THR A 177 -21.60 1.92 22.62
#